data_AF-A0A5K1EN73-F1
#
_entry.id   AF-A0A5K1EN73-F1
#
_cell.length_a   1.000
_cell.length_b   1.000
_cell.length_c   1.000
_cell.angle_alpha   90.00
_cell.angle_beta   90.00
_cell.angle_gamma   90.00
#
_symmetry.space_group_name_H-M   'P 1'
#
loop_
_entity.id
_entity.type
_entity.pdbx_description
1 polymer ?
#
loop_
_entity_poly.entity_id
_entity_poly.type
_entity_poly.pdbx_seq_one_letter_code
_entity_poly.pdbx_strand_id
1 'polypeptide(L)'
;SICMSSEKSHYTGPLNGTIHVVVGGGGAHLSDSTTLQTSWSLYKDYDFGFVKLTAFNHSSLLFEYKKSRDGKVYDSFTIDRDYRDILTCTVDSCPRTTMAS
;
A
#
# COMPACT_ATOMS: atom_id res chain seq x y z
N SER A 1 13.25 -9.44 -2.36
CA SER A 1 12.41 -8.27 -2.65
C SER A 1 13.05 -7.03 -2.05
N ILE A 2 13.00 -5.89 -2.75
CA ILE A 2 13.64 -4.62 -2.36
C ILE A 2 12.54 -3.58 -2.17
N CYS A 3 12.62 -2.76 -1.10
CA CYS A 3 11.69 -1.65 -0.88
C CYS A 3 12.09 -0.46 -1.77
N MET A 4 11.13 0.05 -2.55
CA MET A 4 11.34 1.22 -3.41
C MET A 4 11.09 2.55 -2.71
N SER A 5 10.51 2.51 -1.49
CA SER A 5 10.31 3.64 -0.60
C SER A 5 10.57 3.23 0.85
N SER A 6 11.06 4.17 1.66
CA SER A 6 11.25 4.02 3.11
C SER A 6 10.04 4.45 3.93
N GLU A 7 9.04 5.07 3.30
CA GLU A 7 7.82 5.51 3.97
C GLU A 7 7.01 4.32 4.47
N LYS A 8 6.35 4.50 5.62
CA LYS A 8 5.59 3.44 6.30
C LYS A 8 4.09 3.69 6.35
N SER A 9 3.68 4.96 6.41
CA SER A 9 2.27 5.34 6.57
C SER A 9 1.86 6.56 5.77
N HIS A 10 2.79 7.42 5.34
CA HIS A 10 2.49 8.63 4.57
C HIS A 10 3.30 8.63 3.29
N TYR A 11 2.70 8.10 2.22
CA TYR A 11 3.35 8.05 0.93
C TYR A 11 3.04 9.31 0.14
N THR A 12 4.09 9.98 -0.33
CA THR A 12 3.96 11.19 -1.17
C THR A 12 4.68 11.02 -2.51
N GLY A 13 4.17 11.67 -3.55
CA GLY A 13 4.79 11.67 -4.87
C GLY A 13 4.83 10.28 -5.55
N PRO A 14 5.83 10.01 -6.40
CA PRO A 14 5.94 8.73 -7.10
C PRO A 14 6.42 7.60 -6.17
N LEU A 15 5.58 6.57 -6.01
CA LEU A 15 5.83 5.41 -5.14
C LEU A 15 6.93 4.45 -5.62
N ASN A 16 7.37 4.58 -6.89
CA ASN A 16 8.40 3.75 -7.55
C ASN A 16 8.20 2.22 -7.49
N GLY A 17 7.07 1.76 -6.97
CA GLY A 17 6.75 0.35 -6.74
C GLY A 17 5.29 0.18 -6.30
N THR A 18 4.88 -1.08 -6.12
CA THR A 18 3.50 -1.42 -5.73
C THR A 18 3.45 -1.85 -4.26
N ILE A 19 2.46 -1.33 -3.52
CA ILE A 19 2.17 -1.79 -2.16
C ILE A 19 1.33 -3.07 -2.26
N HIS A 20 1.79 -4.15 -1.65
CA HIS A 20 1.09 -5.43 -1.60
C HIS A 20 0.49 -5.65 -0.21
N VAL A 21 -0.80 -6.01 -0.16
CA VAL A 21 -1.54 -6.22 1.09
C VAL A 21 -2.18 -7.60 1.07
N VAL A 22 -2.03 -8.34 2.18
CA VAL A 22 -2.74 -9.62 2.40
C VAL A 22 -3.90 -9.36 3.37
N VAL A 23 -5.12 -9.54 2.89
CA VAL A 23 -6.38 -9.35 3.64
C VAL A 23 -7.26 -10.60 3.51
N GLY A 24 -6.70 -11.74 3.91
CA GLY A 24 -7.39 -13.04 3.87
C GLY A 24 -8.17 -13.39 5.14
N GLY A 25 -8.03 -12.60 6.21
CA GLY A 25 -8.64 -12.82 7.54
C GLY A 25 -10.13 -12.47 7.62
N GLY A 26 -10.94 -12.89 6.64
CA GLY A 26 -12.35 -12.51 6.57
C GLY A 26 -13.29 -13.31 7.48
N GLY A 27 -12.88 -14.49 7.98
CA GLY A 27 -13.72 -15.31 8.88
C GLY A 27 -13.49 -16.83 8.86
N ALA A 28 -12.65 -17.36 7.98
CA ALA A 28 -12.23 -18.78 7.99
C ALA A 28 -11.18 -19.06 9.09
N HIS A 29 -10.74 -20.30 9.28
CA HIS A 29 -9.63 -20.56 10.21
C HIS A 29 -8.40 -19.70 9.87
N LEU A 30 -7.85 -19.04 10.88
CA LEU A 30 -6.66 -18.21 10.73
C LEU A 30 -5.43 -19.10 10.41
N SER A 31 -4.52 -18.55 9.61
CA SER A 31 -3.27 -19.21 9.19
C SER A 31 -2.08 -18.52 9.82
N ASP A 32 -1.21 -19.28 10.47
CA ASP A 32 -0.03 -18.71 11.13
C ASP A 32 0.90 -18.01 10.13
N SER A 33 1.36 -16.81 10.49
CA SER A 33 2.44 -16.16 9.77
C SER A 33 3.78 -16.75 10.17
N THR A 34 4.72 -16.81 9.23
CA THR A 34 6.12 -17.08 9.54
C THR A 34 6.68 -16.07 10.55
N THR A 35 7.58 -16.54 11.42
CA THR A 35 8.35 -15.72 12.37
C THR A 35 9.44 -14.89 11.68
N LEU A 36 9.72 -15.16 10.41
CA LEU A 36 10.68 -14.39 9.63
C LEU A 36 10.23 -12.93 9.47
N GLN A 37 11.05 -12.01 9.96
CA GLN A 37 10.91 -10.58 9.71
C GLN A 37 11.70 -10.20 8.46
N THR A 38 10.98 -9.93 7.37
CA THR A 38 11.57 -9.44 6.13
C THR A 38 11.59 -7.92 6.12
N SER A 39 12.52 -7.31 5.40
CA SER A 39 12.66 -5.84 5.29
C SER A 39 11.44 -5.15 4.68
N TRP A 40 10.60 -5.87 3.93
CA TRP A 40 9.43 -5.36 3.22
C TRP A 40 8.10 -5.61 3.94
N SER A 41 8.09 -6.37 5.03
CA SER A 41 6.88 -6.67 5.78
C SER A 41 6.67 -5.63 6.88
N LEU A 42 5.86 -4.60 6.61
CA LEU A 42 5.63 -3.49 7.54
C LEU A 42 4.69 -3.84 8.71
N TYR A 43 3.58 -4.52 8.42
CA TYR A 43 2.56 -4.84 9.41
C TYR A 43 2.06 -6.29 9.23
N LYS A 44 1.77 -6.96 10.34
CA LYS A 44 1.20 -8.31 10.38
C LYS A 44 0.21 -8.39 11.54
N ASP A 45 -0.93 -9.01 11.30
CA ASP A 45 -1.95 -9.26 12.33
C ASP A 45 -2.50 -10.67 12.17
N TYR A 46 -2.67 -11.37 13.29
CA TYR A 46 -3.27 -12.70 13.36
C TYR A 46 -4.65 -12.59 14.01
N ASP A 47 -5.57 -11.95 13.29
CA ASP A 47 -6.93 -11.69 13.74
C ASP A 47 -7.84 -11.54 12.52
N PHE A 48 -9.15 -11.51 12.76
CA PHE A 48 -10.13 -11.25 11.72
C PHE A 48 -10.23 -9.76 11.44
N GLY A 49 -10.26 -9.41 10.16
CA GLY A 49 -10.34 -8.02 9.73
C GLY A 49 -10.60 -7.86 8.25
N PHE A 50 -10.77 -6.59 7.86
CA PHE A 50 -11.04 -6.19 6.49
C PHE A 50 -10.38 -4.83 6.21
N VAL A 51 -10.23 -4.52 4.93
CA VAL A 51 -9.68 -3.25 4.46
C VAL A 51 -10.79 -2.33 3.99
N LYS A 52 -10.64 -1.05 4.28
CA LYS A 52 -11.45 0.03 3.74
C LYS A 52 -10.54 1.02 3.01
N LEU A 53 -10.87 1.31 1.75
CA LEU A 53 -10.21 2.33 0.95
C LEU A 53 -11.13 3.55 0.84
N THR A 54 -10.58 4.74 1.10
CA THR A 54 -11.30 6.02 0.98
C THR A 54 -10.51 6.94 0.06
N ALA A 55 -11.01 7.17 -1.15
CA ALA A 55 -10.48 8.21 -2.03
C ALA A 55 -11.14 9.54 -1.66
N PHE A 56 -10.39 10.46 -1.07
CA PHE A 56 -10.91 11.78 -0.67
C PHE A 56 -11.04 12.71 -1.87
N ASN A 57 -10.09 12.62 -2.81
CA ASN A 57 -10.05 13.39 -4.03
C ASN A 57 -9.14 12.66 -5.05
N HIS A 58 -8.78 13.33 -6.15
CA HIS A 58 -7.94 12.75 -7.20
C HIS A 58 -6.46 12.55 -6.80
N SER A 59 -6.02 13.18 -5.72
CA SER A 59 -4.63 13.13 -5.24
C SER A 59 -4.45 12.35 -3.93
N SER A 60 -5.50 12.23 -3.12
CA SER A 60 -5.44 11.66 -1.76
C SER A 60 -6.29 10.40 -1.61
N LEU A 61 -5.63 9.31 -1.22
CA LEU A 61 -6.24 8.03 -0.88
C LEU A 61 -5.82 7.61 0.53
N LEU A 62 -6.78 7.11 1.30
CA LEU A 62 -6.57 6.53 2.61
C LEU A 62 -6.90 5.04 2.60
N PHE A 63 -5.96 4.25 3.12
CA PHE A 63 -6.13 2.84 3.43
C PHE A 63 -6.31 2.67 4.94
N GLU A 64 -7.30 1.88 5.35
CA GLU A 64 -7.52 1.50 6.74
C GLU A 64 -7.73 -0.02 6.83
N TYR A 65 -6.91 -0.71 7.63
CA TYR A 65 -7.18 -2.07 8.08
C TYR A 65 -7.91 -2.03 9.41
N LYS A 66 -9.04 -2.74 9.46
CA LYS A 66 -9.95 -2.74 10.61
C LYS A 66 -10.19 -4.15 11.09
N LYS A 67 -10.19 -4.35 12.40
CA LYS A 67 -10.53 -5.66 12.97
C LYS A 67 -12.04 -5.85 13.00
N SER A 68 -12.47 -7.06 12.68
CA SER A 68 -13.89 -7.43 12.66
C SER A 68 -14.51 -7.44 14.07
N ARG A 69 -13.69 -7.66 15.11
CA ARG A 69 -14.15 -7.74 16.51
C ARG A 69 -14.70 -6.43 17.08
N ASP A 70 -14.17 -5.29 16.65
CA ASP A 70 -14.48 -3.98 17.23
C ASP A 70 -14.63 -2.86 16.19
N GLY A 71 -14.34 -3.13 14.92
CA GLY A 71 -14.41 -2.14 13.86
C GLY A 71 -13.45 -0.97 14.06
N LYS A 72 -12.39 -1.11 14.86
CA LYS A 72 -11.34 -0.09 15.04
C LYS A 72 -10.24 -0.26 14.00
N VAL A 73 -9.51 0.82 13.73
CA VAL A 73 -8.37 0.83 12.80
C VAL A 73 -7.12 0.37 13.55
N TYR A 74 -6.36 -0.55 12.94
CA TYR A 74 -5.14 -1.12 13.53
C TYR A 74 -3.90 -0.95 12.64
N ASP A 75 -4.10 -0.72 11.35
CA ASP A 75 -3.05 -0.29 10.41
C ASP A 75 -3.66 0.66 9.38
N SER A 76 -2.90 1.67 8.95
CA SER A 76 -3.36 2.66 7.99
C SER A 76 -2.21 3.35 7.28
N PHE A 77 -2.45 3.75 6.03
CA PHE A 77 -1.54 4.61 5.30
C PHE A 77 -2.29 5.54 4.34
N THR A 78 -1.68 6.67 4.01
CA THR A 78 -2.14 7.60 2.99
C THR A 78 -1.24 7.56 1.77
N ILE A 79 -1.83 7.78 0.60
CA ILE A 79 -1.14 8.08 -0.64
C ILE A 79 -1.61 9.45 -1.08
N ASP A 80 -0.69 10.40 -1.08
CA ASP A 80 -0.90 11.78 -1.50
C ASP A 80 0.01 12.09 -2.69
N ARG A 81 -0.54 12.05 -3.91
CA ARG A 81 0.22 12.26 -5.15
C ARG A 81 -0.63 12.91 -6.23
N ASP A 82 -0.04 13.78 -7.03
CA ASP A 82 -0.75 14.43 -8.12
C ASP A 82 -0.69 13.64 -9.43
N TYR A 83 -1.54 13.99 -10.40
CA TYR A 83 -1.56 13.35 -11.71
C TYR A 83 -0.18 13.38 -12.42
N ARG A 84 0.62 14.43 -12.17
CA ARG A 84 1.98 14.54 -12.70
C ARG A 84 2.89 13.43 -12.16
N ASP A 85 2.74 13.04 -10.91
CA ASP A 85 3.55 11.98 -10.28
C ASP A 85 3.25 10.61 -10.90
N ILE A 86 2.02 10.40 -11.38
CA ILE A 86 1.62 9.19 -12.10
C ILE A 86 2.32 9.09 -13.46
N LEU A 87 2.56 10.23 -14.12
CA LEU A 87 3.22 10.29 -15.43
C LEU A 87 4.75 10.27 -15.35
N THR A 88 5.33 10.38 -14.16
CA THR A 88 6.79 10.34 -14.01
C THR A 88 7.35 8.98 -14.41
N CYS A 89 8.51 9.01 -15.07
CA CYS A 89 9.24 7.79 -15.35
C CYS A 89 9.82 7.22 -14.05
N THR A 90 9.54 5.93 -13.81
CA THR A 90 10.11 5.17 -12.70
C THR A 90 10.86 3.94 -13.25
N VAL A 91 11.56 3.20 -12.39
CA VAL A 91 12.32 2.01 -12.81
C VAL A 91 11.39 1.05 -13.55
N ASP A 92 11.79 0.67 -14.77
CA ASP A 92 11.03 -0.19 -15.70
C ASP A 92 9.64 0.34 -16.13
N SER A 93 9.30 1.59 -15.80
CA SER A 93 8.02 2.23 -16.16
C SER A 93 8.25 3.64 -16.71
N CYS A 94 8.71 3.70 -17.96
CA CYS A 94 8.91 4.95 -18.72
C CYS A 94 8.48 4.77 -20.19
N PRO A 95 7.52 5.57 -20.70
CA PRO A 95 7.11 5.53 -22.10
C PRO A 95 8.25 5.91 -23.06
N ARG A 96 8.23 5.37 -24.28
CA ARG A 96 9.19 5.75 -25.33
C ARG A 96 8.92 7.20 -25.78
N THR A 97 10.00 7.96 -25.95
CA THR A 97 9.96 9.32 -26.50
C THR A 97 10.50 9.33 -27.94
N THR A 98 10.07 10.32 -28.73
CA THR A 98 10.62 10.62 -30.05
C THR A 98 11.40 11.93 -29.98
N MET A 99 12.44 12.07 -30.81
CA MET A 99 13.24 13.31 -30.91
C MET A 99 12.65 14.30 -31.94
N ALA A 100 11.48 14.01 -32.51
CA ALA A 100 10.78 14.92 -33.40
C ALA A 100 10.15 16.09 -32.61
N SER A 101 10.30 17.31 -33.12
CA SER A 101 9.74 18.56 -32.58
C SER A 101 8.65 19.13 -33.47
#